data_AF-X1K0V6-F1
#
_entry.id   AF-X1K0V6-F1
#
_cell.length_a   1.000
_cell.length_b   1.000
_cell.length_c   1.000
_cell.angle_alpha   90.00
_cell.angle_beta   90.00
_cell.angle_gamma   90.00
#
_symmetry.space_group_name_H-M   'P 1'
#
loop_
_entity.id
_entity.type
_entity.pdbx_description
1 polymer ?
#
loop_
_entity_poly.entity_id
_entity_poly.type
_entity_poly.pdbx_seq_one_letter_code
_entity_poly.pdbx_strand_id
1 'polypeptide(L)'
;TKGRLIKSKGGYSKMANEATTIVQRLWNYCHVLRDDGVSYGDYVEQLTYLLFLKMADEQTKPPFNKPSTIPKDLDWQTLVEKDGDELEIQYRHILETLGKGKGMLGVIFRKSQNRIQDPAKLKRLIMLINEETWVGLDIDVKGEIYEGLLQKNAEDVKGGAGQYFTPRPLIKALVEVTRPEPGMTICDPACGTGGFILASHDYLSKHFRLDKEQKKFLKFKTF
;
A
#
# COMPACT_ATOMS: atom_id res chain seq x y z
N THR A 1 12.08 -35.08 -22.70
CA THR A 1 13.22 -34.74 -21.82
C THR A 1 12.99 -33.35 -21.26
N LYS A 2 12.87 -33.23 -19.92
CA LYS A 2 12.38 -32.05 -19.20
C LYS A 2 13.38 -30.89 -19.24
N GLY A 3 12.97 -29.73 -19.77
CA GLY A 3 13.61 -28.44 -19.52
C GLY A 3 12.78 -27.63 -18.53
N ARG A 4 13.08 -27.76 -17.23
CA ARG A 4 12.44 -26.98 -16.16
C ARG A 4 13.29 -25.72 -15.95
N LEU A 5 12.76 -24.54 -16.31
CA LEU A 5 13.37 -23.26 -15.94
C LEU A 5 13.42 -23.17 -14.41
N ILE A 6 14.64 -23.26 -13.87
CA ILE A 6 14.95 -22.92 -12.50
C ILE A 6 15.09 -21.39 -12.48
N LYS A 7 14.04 -20.67 -12.07
CA LYS A 7 14.21 -19.29 -11.61
C LYS A 7 15.12 -19.35 -10.36
N SER A 8 16.22 -18.60 -10.38
CA SER A 8 17.25 -18.68 -9.35
C SER A 8 16.75 -18.17 -8.00
N LYS A 9 16.93 -18.98 -6.95
CA LYS A 9 16.55 -18.64 -5.56
C LYS A 9 17.26 -17.39 -5.00
N GLY A 10 18.40 -16.98 -5.59
CA GLY A 10 19.19 -15.83 -5.13
C GLY A 10 18.61 -14.46 -5.49
N GLY A 11 17.76 -14.35 -6.51
CA GLY A 11 17.10 -13.07 -6.86
C GLY A 11 15.99 -12.69 -5.88
N TYR A 12 15.21 -13.69 -5.46
CA TYR A 12 14.13 -13.50 -4.49
C TYR A 12 14.64 -13.09 -3.10
N SER A 13 15.71 -13.72 -2.61
CA SER A 13 16.27 -13.38 -1.28
C SER A 13 16.86 -11.97 -1.23
N LYS A 14 17.41 -11.47 -2.34
CA LYS A 14 17.96 -10.11 -2.41
C LYS A 14 16.84 -9.07 -2.43
N MET A 15 15.79 -9.27 -3.22
CA MET A 15 14.62 -8.39 -3.25
C MET A 15 13.86 -8.37 -1.91
N ALA A 16 13.75 -9.51 -1.23
CA ALA A 16 13.14 -9.59 0.10
C ALA A 16 13.94 -8.81 1.17
N ASN A 17 15.29 -8.80 1.06
CA ASN A 17 16.15 -8.00 1.94
C ASN A 17 16.03 -6.49 1.66
N GLU A 18 15.92 -6.09 0.40
CA GLU A 18 15.68 -4.69 0.01
C GLU A 18 14.32 -4.20 0.55
N ALA A 19 13.26 -4.99 0.38
CA ALA A 19 11.94 -4.71 0.92
C ALA A 19 11.95 -4.52 2.44
N THR A 20 12.62 -5.43 3.16
CA THR A 20 12.74 -5.39 4.62
C THR A 20 13.47 -4.13 5.08
N THR A 21 14.49 -3.71 4.32
CA THR A 21 15.27 -2.49 4.62
C THR A 21 14.44 -1.23 4.43
N ILE A 22 13.64 -1.15 3.35
CA ILE A 22 12.72 -0.03 3.10
C ILE A 22 11.68 0.06 4.22
N VAL A 23 11.06 -1.07 4.61
CA VAL A 23 10.11 -1.12 5.74
C VAL A 23 10.76 -0.58 7.00
N GLN A 24 11.97 -1.05 7.32
CA GLN A 24 12.68 -0.61 8.51
C GLN A 24 12.98 0.90 8.47
N ARG A 25 13.42 1.44 7.33
CA ARG A 25 13.68 2.88 7.19
C ARG A 25 12.42 3.72 7.42
N LEU A 26 11.31 3.35 6.77
CA LEU A 26 10.03 4.04 6.94
C LEU A 26 9.53 3.91 8.38
N TRP A 27 9.56 2.69 8.92
CA TRP A 27 9.14 2.42 10.29
C TRP A 27 9.96 3.18 11.33
N ASN A 28 11.27 3.24 11.18
CA ASN A 28 12.13 4.02 12.07
C ASN A 28 11.74 5.51 12.08
N TYR A 29 11.30 6.04 10.94
CA TYR A 29 10.83 7.42 10.86
C TYR A 29 9.47 7.63 11.54
N CYS A 30 8.64 6.59 11.64
CA CYS A 30 7.41 6.64 12.43
C CYS A 30 7.66 6.98 13.90
N HIS A 31 8.76 6.48 14.49
CA HIS A 31 9.10 6.81 15.88
C HIS A 31 9.38 8.31 16.07
N VAL A 32 10.04 8.94 15.10
CA VAL A 32 10.30 10.40 15.12
C VAL A 32 9.00 11.20 15.07
N LEU A 33 8.04 10.77 14.24
CA LEU A 33 6.73 11.43 14.14
C LEU A 33 5.84 11.15 15.36
N ARG A 34 6.02 10.01 16.03
CA ARG A 34 5.31 9.68 17.26
C ARG A 34 5.68 10.62 18.41
N ASP A 35 6.95 11.02 18.50
CA ASP A 35 7.41 11.98 19.50
C ASP A 35 6.74 13.36 19.34
N ASP A 36 6.22 13.64 18.14
CA ASP A 36 5.43 14.84 17.80
C ASP A 36 3.91 14.66 17.96
N GLY A 37 3.48 13.51 18.50
CA GLY A 37 2.06 13.22 18.72
C GLY A 37 1.33 12.64 17.50
N VAL A 38 2.03 12.28 16.42
CA VAL A 38 1.42 11.56 15.30
C VAL A 38 1.21 10.09 15.69
N SER A 39 -0.03 9.61 15.67
CA SER A 39 -0.30 8.20 15.96
C SER A 39 0.23 7.28 14.85
N TYR A 40 0.45 6.00 15.14
CA TYR A 40 0.83 5.03 14.10
C TYR A 40 -0.22 4.92 13.00
N GLY A 41 -1.51 4.99 13.37
CA GLY A 41 -2.61 5.00 12.41
C GLY A 41 -2.52 6.20 11.46
N ASP A 42 -2.34 7.40 12.02
CA ASP A 42 -2.16 8.62 11.22
C ASP A 42 -0.91 8.52 10.34
N TYR A 43 0.20 7.99 10.87
CA TYR A 43 1.43 7.80 10.09
C TYR A 43 1.22 6.89 8.89
N VAL A 44 0.60 5.71 9.08
CA VAL A 44 0.31 4.78 8.00
C VAL A 44 -0.63 5.41 6.97
N GLU A 45 -1.61 6.21 7.43
CA GLU A 45 -2.50 6.96 6.55
C GLU A 45 -1.73 7.97 5.67
N GLN A 46 -0.85 8.80 6.27
CA GLN A 46 -0.04 9.76 5.53
C GLN A 46 0.91 9.06 4.55
N LEU A 47 1.55 7.97 4.99
CA LEU A 47 2.44 7.18 4.14
C LEU A 47 1.67 6.59 2.95
N THR A 48 0.43 6.15 3.15
CA THR A 48 -0.44 5.64 2.07
C THR A 48 -0.66 6.70 1.01
N TYR A 49 -1.05 7.92 1.41
CA TYR A 49 -1.28 9.03 0.47
C TYR A 49 -0.03 9.35 -0.34
N LEU A 50 1.11 9.50 0.33
CA LEU A 50 2.39 9.82 -0.32
C LEU A 50 2.84 8.72 -1.28
N LEU A 51 2.70 7.44 -0.89
CA LEU A 51 3.04 6.31 -1.75
C LEU A 51 2.17 6.26 -3.01
N PHE A 52 0.87 6.57 -2.90
CA PHE A 52 0.00 6.65 -4.07
C PHE A 52 0.43 7.74 -5.04
N LEU A 53 0.77 8.94 -4.54
CA LEU A 53 1.29 10.04 -5.37
C LEU A 53 2.61 9.64 -6.05
N LYS A 54 3.55 9.08 -5.29
CA LYS A 54 4.85 8.61 -5.79
C LYS A 54 4.70 7.53 -6.86
N MET A 55 3.86 6.52 -6.62
CA MET A 55 3.64 5.43 -7.58
C MET A 55 2.90 5.89 -8.83
N ALA A 56 2.01 6.88 -8.72
CA ALA A 56 1.37 7.50 -9.87
C ALA A 56 2.40 8.25 -10.74
N ASP A 57 3.27 9.05 -10.12
CA ASP A 57 4.37 9.75 -10.80
C ASP A 57 5.32 8.77 -11.51
N GLU A 58 5.74 7.69 -10.84
CA GLU A 58 6.63 6.68 -11.44
C GLU A 58 6.00 5.95 -12.63
N GLN A 59 4.67 5.76 -12.65
CA GLN A 59 3.99 5.17 -13.80
C GLN A 59 4.02 6.07 -15.04
N THR A 60 4.19 7.39 -14.87
CA THR A 60 4.34 8.32 -16.00
C THR A 60 5.73 8.28 -16.63
N LYS A 61 6.70 7.69 -15.93
CA LYS A 61 8.11 7.63 -16.33
C LYS A 61 8.43 6.30 -17.02
N PRO A 62 9.57 6.21 -17.73
CA PRO A 62 10.05 4.94 -18.26
C PRO A 62 10.19 3.88 -17.15
N PRO A 63 9.88 2.60 -17.44
CA PRO A 63 9.52 2.02 -18.74
C PRO A 63 8.02 2.13 -19.11
N PHE A 64 7.16 2.61 -18.20
CA PHE A 64 5.71 2.49 -18.35
C PHE A 64 5.10 3.59 -19.21
N ASN A 65 5.58 4.84 -19.07
CA ASN A 65 5.15 6.00 -19.86
C ASN A 65 3.62 6.15 -19.94
N LYS A 66 2.91 5.87 -18.85
CA LYS A 66 1.44 5.96 -18.81
C LYS A 66 1.00 7.43 -18.67
N PRO A 67 -0.20 7.78 -19.17
CA PRO A 67 -0.77 9.10 -18.87
C PRO A 67 -0.97 9.26 -17.36
N SER A 68 -0.67 10.45 -16.84
CA SER A 68 -0.92 10.77 -15.43
C SER A 68 -2.42 10.74 -15.14
N THR A 69 -2.80 10.07 -14.05
CA THR A 69 -4.16 10.14 -13.50
C THR A 69 -4.32 11.32 -12.52
N ILE A 70 -3.22 11.97 -12.15
CA ILE A 70 -3.18 13.08 -11.19
C ILE A 70 -2.89 14.37 -11.97
N PRO A 71 -3.67 15.44 -11.75
CA PRO A 71 -3.36 16.76 -12.33
C PRO A 71 -1.94 17.23 -12.00
N LYS A 72 -1.30 17.92 -12.94
CA LYS A 72 0.12 18.30 -12.85
C LYS A 72 0.41 19.24 -11.67
N ASP A 73 -0.57 20.05 -11.28
CA ASP A 73 -0.51 20.96 -10.13
C ASP A 73 -0.69 20.24 -8.78
N LEU A 74 -1.01 18.94 -8.79
CA LEU A 74 -1.26 18.11 -7.61
C LEU A 74 -0.37 16.87 -7.55
N ASP A 75 0.64 16.78 -8.41
CA ASP A 75 1.46 15.57 -8.56
C ASP A 75 2.61 15.49 -7.55
N TRP A 76 3.34 14.37 -7.57
CA TRP A 76 4.47 14.14 -6.68
C TRP A 76 5.58 15.19 -6.80
N GLN A 77 5.86 15.70 -8.01
CA GLN A 77 6.94 16.65 -8.22
C GLN A 77 6.63 17.97 -7.51
N THR A 78 5.36 18.42 -7.52
CA THR A 78 4.96 19.63 -6.80
C THR A 78 5.22 19.57 -5.29
N LEU A 79 5.19 18.37 -4.70
CA LEU A 79 5.55 18.17 -3.30
C LEU A 79 7.06 18.18 -3.08
N VAL A 80 7.81 17.51 -3.96
CA VAL A 80 9.28 17.42 -3.85
C VAL A 80 9.94 18.79 -4.00
N GLU A 81 9.39 19.67 -4.82
CA GLU A 81 9.94 21.01 -5.10
C GLU A 81 9.67 22.03 -3.98
N LYS A 82 8.76 21.75 -3.04
CA LYS A 82 8.33 22.68 -1.99
C LYS A 82 8.93 22.36 -0.63
N ASP A 83 9.06 23.39 0.20
CA ASP A 83 9.58 23.31 1.57
C ASP A 83 8.81 24.27 2.50
N GLY A 84 8.96 24.07 3.82
CA GLY A 84 8.33 24.92 4.83
C GLY A 84 6.81 25.03 4.69
N ASP A 85 6.27 26.21 4.97
CA ASP A 85 4.82 26.48 4.93
C ASP A 85 4.21 26.18 3.56
N GLU A 86 4.95 26.44 2.47
CA GLU A 86 4.46 26.16 1.12
C GLU A 86 4.22 24.66 0.89
N LEU A 87 5.09 23.81 1.44
CA LEU A 87 4.91 22.36 1.37
C LEU A 87 3.66 21.92 2.12
N GLU A 88 3.46 22.44 3.33
CA GLU A 88 2.31 22.08 4.15
C GLU A 88 0.99 22.50 3.47
N ILE A 89 0.95 23.72 2.91
CA ILE A 89 -0.19 24.24 2.16
C ILE A 89 -0.46 23.37 0.92
N GLN A 90 0.59 23.04 0.15
CA GLN A 90 0.46 22.20 -1.04
C GLN A 90 -0.07 20.81 -0.69
N TYR A 91 0.49 20.17 0.33
CA TYR A 91 0.08 18.83 0.72
C TYR A 91 -1.38 18.81 1.17
N ARG A 92 -1.79 19.79 1.99
CA ARG A 92 -3.20 19.96 2.38
C ARG A 92 -4.11 20.15 1.16
N HIS A 93 -3.71 21.00 0.21
CA HIS A 93 -4.46 21.24 -1.01
C HIS A 93 -4.63 19.98 -1.86
N ILE A 94 -3.58 19.17 -2.00
CA ILE A 94 -3.61 17.88 -2.71
C ILE A 94 -4.61 16.94 -2.04
N LEU A 95 -4.51 16.73 -0.72
CA LEU A 95 -5.40 15.84 0.03
C LEU A 95 -6.88 16.25 -0.14
N GLU A 96 -7.18 17.54 0.03
CA GLU A 96 -8.55 18.05 -0.10
C GLU A 96 -9.10 17.93 -1.52
N THR A 97 -8.28 18.22 -2.53
CA THR A 97 -8.71 18.25 -3.93
C THR A 97 -8.88 16.84 -4.49
N LEU A 98 -7.92 15.95 -4.25
CA LEU A 98 -8.02 14.56 -4.66
C LEU A 98 -9.15 13.82 -3.94
N GLY A 99 -9.41 14.16 -2.67
CA GLY A 99 -10.52 13.60 -1.89
C GLY A 99 -11.92 13.95 -2.40
N LYS A 100 -12.05 15.01 -3.21
CA LYS A 100 -13.30 15.39 -3.90
C LYS A 100 -13.45 14.72 -5.28
N GLY A 101 -12.42 14.03 -5.74
CA GLY A 101 -12.41 13.32 -7.02
C GLY A 101 -13.42 12.18 -7.09
N LYS A 102 -13.62 11.66 -8.32
CA LYS A 102 -14.42 10.45 -8.57
C LYS A 102 -13.50 9.24 -8.79
N GLY A 103 -14.05 8.03 -8.68
CA GLY A 103 -13.31 6.80 -8.92
C GLY A 103 -12.32 6.46 -7.80
N MET A 104 -11.29 5.66 -8.13
CA MET A 104 -10.34 5.11 -7.16
C MET A 104 -9.61 6.19 -6.35
N LEU A 105 -9.13 7.25 -7.01
CA LEU A 105 -8.44 8.36 -6.31
C LEU A 105 -9.36 9.03 -5.28
N GLY A 106 -10.61 9.31 -5.64
CA GLY A 106 -11.58 9.88 -4.72
C GLY A 106 -11.93 8.98 -3.55
N VAL A 107 -11.81 7.65 -3.70
CA VAL A 107 -12.01 6.69 -2.61
C VAL A 107 -10.78 6.69 -1.68
N ILE A 108 -9.58 6.66 -2.24
CA ILE A 108 -8.32 6.66 -1.47
C ILE A 108 -8.21 7.91 -0.61
N PHE A 109 -8.40 9.10 -1.21
CA PHE A 109 -8.22 10.38 -0.52
C PHE A 109 -9.51 10.88 0.17
N ARG A 110 -10.53 10.02 0.32
CA ARG A 110 -11.82 10.44 0.86
C ARG A 110 -11.66 10.93 2.30
N LYS A 111 -12.00 12.21 2.54
CA LYS A 111 -11.88 12.88 3.84
C LYS A 111 -10.45 12.83 4.42
N SER A 112 -9.43 12.70 3.57
CA SER A 112 -8.03 12.73 3.99
C SER A 112 -7.69 14.08 4.63
N GLN A 113 -6.87 14.05 5.68
CA GLN A 113 -6.36 15.24 6.36
C GLN A 113 -4.86 15.11 6.57
N ASN A 114 -4.14 16.23 6.54
CA ASN A 114 -2.74 16.23 6.95
C ASN A 114 -2.66 16.05 8.48
N ARG A 115 -1.87 15.07 8.91
CA ARG A 115 -1.59 14.78 10.33
C ARG A 115 -0.16 15.14 10.75
N ILE A 116 0.72 15.43 9.80
CA ILE A 116 2.11 15.83 10.07
C ILE A 116 2.17 17.36 10.00
N GLN A 117 2.16 18.00 11.17
CA GLN A 117 2.11 19.47 11.28
C GLN A 117 3.47 20.12 11.05
N ASP A 118 4.58 19.44 11.38
CA ASP A 118 5.93 19.95 11.16
C ASP A 118 6.33 19.79 9.67
N PRO A 119 6.50 20.89 8.91
CA PRO A 119 6.81 20.80 7.49
C PRO A 119 8.18 20.20 7.20
N ALA A 120 9.16 20.37 8.10
CA ALA A 120 10.48 19.76 7.94
C ALA A 120 10.41 18.24 8.08
N LYS A 121 9.54 17.74 8.96
CA LYS A 121 9.30 16.30 9.12
C LYS A 121 8.51 15.71 7.96
N LEU A 122 7.51 16.45 7.47
CA LEU A 122 6.79 16.08 6.24
C LEU A 122 7.75 16.00 5.05
N LYS A 123 8.61 17.01 4.86
CA LYS A 123 9.63 17.00 3.81
C LYS A 123 10.54 15.79 3.92
N ARG A 124 11.04 15.49 5.13
CA ARG A 124 11.91 14.34 5.35
C ARG A 124 11.22 13.01 5.01
N LEU A 125 9.94 12.83 5.34
CA LEU A 125 9.17 11.65 4.93
C LEU A 125 9.04 11.56 3.40
N ILE A 126 8.72 12.68 2.74
CA ILE A 126 8.65 12.75 1.27
C ILE A 126 9.97 12.35 0.64
N MET A 127 11.09 12.86 1.15
CA MET A 127 12.42 12.54 0.63
C MET A 127 12.80 11.07 0.86
N LEU A 128 12.47 10.50 2.04
CA LEU A 128 12.67 9.07 2.30
C LEU A 128 11.93 8.19 1.28
N ILE A 129 10.71 8.57 0.90
CA ILE A 129 9.92 7.87 -0.12
C ILE A 129 10.51 8.12 -1.52
N ASN A 130 10.98 9.33 -1.80
CA ASN A 130 11.49 9.75 -3.10
C ASN A 130 12.80 9.03 -3.50
N GLU A 131 13.64 8.70 -2.52
CA GLU A 131 14.91 7.98 -2.71
C GLU A 131 14.72 6.55 -3.22
N GLU A 132 13.53 5.97 -3.02
CA GLU A 132 13.23 4.59 -3.39
C GLU A 132 12.44 4.53 -4.71
N THR A 133 12.66 3.47 -5.48
CA THR A 133 11.86 3.17 -6.69
C THR A 133 10.78 2.15 -6.37
N TRP A 134 9.52 2.57 -6.35
CA TRP A 134 8.42 1.74 -5.87
C TRP A 134 7.85 0.86 -6.97
N VAL A 135 7.53 1.39 -8.15
CA VAL A 135 6.88 0.66 -9.25
C VAL A 135 7.75 -0.51 -9.74
N GLY A 136 9.08 -0.41 -9.63
CA GLY A 136 10.01 -1.49 -9.93
C GLY A 136 10.00 -2.67 -8.93
N LEU A 137 9.49 -2.48 -7.72
CA LEU A 137 9.30 -3.56 -6.75
C LEU A 137 8.21 -4.52 -7.23
N ASP A 138 8.41 -5.82 -6.99
CA ASP A 138 7.37 -6.83 -7.21
C ASP A 138 6.08 -6.43 -6.47
N ILE A 139 4.92 -6.72 -7.05
CA ILE A 139 3.62 -6.47 -6.42
C ILE A 139 3.55 -7.19 -5.07
N ASP A 140 4.11 -8.40 -5.00
CA ASP A 140 4.20 -9.18 -3.78
C ASP A 140 5.01 -8.44 -2.71
N VAL A 141 6.14 -7.83 -3.10
CA VAL A 141 7.00 -7.04 -2.22
C VAL A 141 6.27 -5.80 -1.69
N LYS A 142 5.58 -5.05 -2.55
CA LYS A 142 4.79 -3.88 -2.11
C LYS A 142 3.71 -4.28 -1.10
N GLY A 143 3.03 -5.39 -1.39
CA GLY A 143 2.03 -5.97 -0.50
C GLY A 143 2.62 -6.30 0.87
N GLU A 144 3.76 -7.00 0.90
CA GLU A 144 4.47 -7.35 2.13
C GLU A 144 4.92 -6.11 2.93
N ILE A 145 5.40 -5.06 2.26
CA ILE A 145 5.80 -3.79 2.92
C ILE A 145 4.58 -3.17 3.62
N TYR A 146 3.47 -3.02 2.90
CA TYR A 146 2.26 -2.39 3.44
C TYR A 146 1.62 -3.25 4.55
N GLU A 147 1.58 -4.56 4.35
CA GLU A 147 1.12 -5.53 5.34
C GLU A 147 1.97 -5.50 6.62
N GLY A 148 3.29 -5.42 6.49
CA GLY A 148 4.20 -5.29 7.62
C GLY A 148 3.94 -4.02 8.43
N LEU A 149 3.69 -2.89 7.77
CA LEU A 149 3.34 -1.63 8.42
C LEU A 149 2.00 -1.72 9.17
N LEU A 150 0.99 -2.34 8.55
CA LEU A 150 -0.33 -2.56 9.17
C LEU A 150 -0.23 -3.49 10.38
N GLN A 151 0.52 -4.59 10.27
CA GLN A 151 0.73 -5.51 11.38
C GLN A 151 1.44 -4.81 12.54
N LYS A 152 2.50 -4.03 12.26
CA LYS A 152 3.22 -3.28 13.29
C LYS A 152 2.35 -2.24 13.98
N ASN A 153 1.47 -1.56 13.23
CA ASN A 153 0.47 -0.66 13.80
C ASN A 153 -0.54 -1.41 14.69
N ALA A 154 -1.01 -2.59 14.26
CA ALA A 154 -1.94 -3.41 15.03
C ALA A 154 -1.35 -4.00 16.31
N GLU A 155 -0.05 -4.29 16.32
CA GLU A 155 0.70 -4.77 17.49
C GLU A 155 0.89 -3.69 18.56
N ASP A 156 0.77 -2.39 18.23
CA ASP A 156 0.82 -1.31 19.22
C ASP A 156 -0.49 -1.24 20.02
N VAL A 157 -0.51 -1.95 21.15
CA VAL A 157 -1.65 -2.06 22.07
C VAL A 157 -2.18 -0.69 22.53
N LYS A 158 -1.35 0.36 22.54
CA LYS A 158 -1.75 1.71 22.97
C LYS A 158 -2.58 2.45 21.92
N GLY A 159 -2.49 2.07 20.64
CA GLY A 159 -3.16 2.76 19.54
C GLY A 159 -4.56 2.24 19.19
N GLY A 160 -4.99 1.12 19.77
CA GLY A 160 -6.31 0.51 19.49
C GLY A 160 -6.47 -0.03 18.06
N ALA A 161 -5.43 0.05 17.22
CA ALA A 161 -5.48 -0.39 15.82
C ALA A 161 -5.68 -1.91 15.65
N GLY A 162 -5.39 -2.70 16.68
CA GLY A 162 -5.63 -4.14 16.69
C GLY A 162 -7.09 -4.54 16.44
N GLN A 163 -8.07 -3.66 16.69
CA GLN A 163 -9.48 -3.93 16.40
C GLN A 163 -9.79 -4.07 14.89
N TYR A 164 -8.92 -3.54 14.02
CA TYR A 164 -9.08 -3.56 12.56
C TYR A 164 -8.23 -4.64 11.87
N PHE A 165 -7.50 -5.44 12.65
CA PHE A 165 -6.53 -6.40 12.15
C PHE A 165 -6.80 -7.80 12.70
N THR A 166 -6.70 -8.80 11.82
CA THR A 166 -6.73 -10.22 12.19
C THR A 166 -5.39 -10.86 11.83
N PRO A 167 -4.74 -11.60 12.75
CA PRO A 167 -3.45 -12.24 12.50
C PRO A 167 -3.46 -13.10 11.23
N ARG A 168 -2.48 -12.89 10.34
CA ARG A 168 -2.42 -13.57 9.04
C ARG A 168 -2.38 -15.10 9.13
N PRO A 169 -1.69 -15.73 10.12
CA PRO A 169 -1.78 -17.18 10.29
C PRO A 169 -3.21 -17.66 10.55
N LEU A 170 -3.99 -16.92 11.33
CA LEU A 170 -5.39 -17.25 11.62
C LEU A 170 -6.26 -17.10 10.37
N ILE A 171 -6.11 -16.00 9.61
CA ILE A 171 -6.83 -15.81 8.34
C ILE A 171 -6.54 -16.98 7.39
N LYS A 172 -5.26 -17.33 7.20
CA LYS A 172 -4.86 -18.43 6.31
C LYS A 172 -5.49 -19.76 6.71
N ALA A 173 -5.45 -20.10 8.00
CA ALA A 173 -6.07 -21.31 8.52
C ALA A 173 -7.58 -21.35 8.24
N LEU A 174 -8.28 -20.22 8.46
CA LEU A 174 -9.71 -20.11 8.19
C LEU A 174 -10.04 -20.24 6.69
N VAL A 175 -9.26 -19.62 5.81
CA VAL A 175 -9.43 -19.74 4.35
C VAL A 175 -9.17 -21.17 3.87
N GLU A 176 -8.14 -21.84 4.42
CA GLU A 176 -7.84 -23.23 4.09
C GLU A 176 -8.94 -24.23 4.49
N VAL A 177 -9.65 -23.94 5.58
CA VAL A 177 -10.79 -24.76 6.04
C VAL A 177 -12.07 -24.44 5.27
N THR A 178 -12.32 -23.16 4.98
CA THR A 178 -13.52 -22.73 4.23
C THR A 178 -13.45 -23.09 2.75
N ARG A 179 -12.25 -23.22 2.17
CA ARG A 179 -12.01 -23.72 0.80
C ARG A 179 -12.88 -23.04 -0.26
N PRO A 180 -12.74 -21.71 -0.46
CA PRO A 180 -13.50 -21.02 -1.49
C PRO A 180 -13.20 -21.61 -2.88
N GLU A 181 -14.23 -21.69 -3.73
CA GLU A 181 -14.13 -22.24 -5.08
C GLU A 181 -14.29 -21.16 -6.17
N PRO A 182 -13.72 -21.38 -7.38
CA PRO A 182 -13.90 -20.46 -8.49
C PRO A 182 -15.37 -20.25 -8.86
N GLY A 183 -15.77 -18.99 -9.04
CA GLY A 183 -17.15 -18.62 -9.38
C GLY A 183 -18.04 -18.30 -8.17
N MET A 184 -17.56 -18.53 -6.94
CA MET A 184 -18.24 -18.07 -5.73
C MET A 184 -18.03 -16.57 -5.49
N THR A 185 -19.03 -15.94 -4.86
CA THR A 185 -18.94 -14.60 -4.30
C THR A 185 -18.56 -14.67 -2.83
N ILE A 186 -17.65 -13.81 -2.38
CA ILE A 186 -17.09 -13.77 -1.03
C ILE A 186 -17.29 -12.36 -0.49
N CYS A 187 -17.89 -12.24 0.68
CA CYS A 187 -18.13 -10.97 1.35
C CYS A 187 -17.56 -11.02 2.78
N ASP A 188 -16.86 -9.96 3.16
CA ASP A 188 -16.43 -9.72 4.54
C ASP A 188 -17.07 -8.40 5.02
N PRO A 189 -18.12 -8.45 5.86
CA PRO A 189 -18.85 -7.26 6.29
C PRO A 189 -18.06 -6.40 7.29
N ALA A 190 -16.93 -6.88 7.80
CA ALA A 190 -16.06 -6.18 8.73
C ALA A 190 -14.59 -6.30 8.28
N CYS A 191 -14.35 -6.06 6.99
CA CYS A 191 -13.10 -6.42 6.33
C CYS A 191 -11.83 -5.81 6.90
N GLY A 192 -11.92 -4.72 7.68
CA GLY A 192 -10.77 -4.02 8.23
C GLY A 192 -9.74 -3.73 7.15
N THR A 193 -8.52 -4.24 7.32
CA THR A 193 -7.43 -4.14 6.33
C THR A 193 -7.60 -4.98 5.06
N GLY A 194 -8.67 -5.76 4.92
CA GLY A 194 -8.96 -6.60 3.75
C GLY A 194 -8.28 -7.97 3.78
N GLY A 195 -7.78 -8.42 4.93
CA GLY A 195 -6.97 -9.64 5.04
C GLY A 195 -7.66 -10.91 4.53
N PHE A 196 -8.95 -11.11 4.83
CA PHE A 196 -9.71 -12.27 4.34
C PHE A 196 -9.92 -12.23 2.82
N ILE A 197 -10.18 -11.05 2.26
CA ILE A 197 -10.36 -10.84 0.81
C ILE A 197 -9.07 -11.20 0.07
N LEU A 198 -7.93 -10.66 0.53
CA LEU A 198 -6.62 -10.94 -0.05
C LEU A 198 -6.25 -12.43 0.07
N ALA A 199 -6.42 -13.03 1.25
CA ALA A 199 -6.12 -14.44 1.46
C ALA A 199 -6.99 -15.37 0.62
N SER A 200 -8.27 -15.02 0.41
CA SER A 200 -9.19 -15.78 -0.43
C SER A 200 -8.82 -15.69 -1.91
N HIS A 201 -8.47 -14.48 -2.39
CA HIS A 201 -7.98 -14.28 -3.75
C HIS A 201 -6.71 -15.11 -4.02
N ASP A 202 -5.77 -15.08 -3.07
CA ASP A 202 -4.52 -15.84 -3.11
C ASP A 202 -4.78 -17.34 -3.12
N TYR A 203 -5.68 -17.82 -2.26
CA TYR A 203 -6.06 -19.24 -2.20
C TYR A 203 -6.59 -19.71 -3.55
N LEU A 204 -7.54 -18.98 -4.13
CA LEU A 204 -8.13 -19.29 -5.44
C LEU A 204 -7.08 -19.30 -6.56
N SER A 205 -6.18 -18.32 -6.56
CA SER A 205 -5.13 -18.19 -7.57
C SER A 205 -4.06 -19.29 -7.49
N LYS A 206 -3.77 -19.80 -6.28
CA LYS A 206 -2.73 -20.81 -6.03
C LYS A 206 -3.22 -22.24 -6.15
N HIS A 207 -4.46 -22.52 -5.73
CA HIS A 207 -5.00 -23.89 -5.70
C HIS A 207 -5.68 -24.30 -7.01
N PHE A 208 -6.12 -23.35 -7.83
CA PHE A 208 -6.86 -23.65 -9.05
C PHE A 208 -6.13 -23.12 -10.30
N ARG A 209 -6.16 -23.92 -11.37
CA ARG A 209 -5.78 -23.46 -12.70
C ARG A 209 -6.99 -22.81 -13.36
N LEU A 210 -7.19 -21.53 -13.08
CA LEU A 210 -8.35 -20.78 -13.56
C LEU A 210 -8.33 -20.60 -15.08
N ASP A 211 -9.48 -20.82 -15.72
CA ASP A 211 -9.70 -20.44 -17.12
C ASP A 211 -9.86 -18.91 -17.28
N LYS A 212 -10.07 -18.45 -18.52
CA LYS A 212 -10.17 -17.01 -18.83
C LYS A 212 -11.40 -16.36 -18.17
N GLU A 213 -12.54 -17.05 -18.15
CA GLU A 213 -13.77 -16.53 -17.58
C GLU A 213 -13.71 -16.53 -16.05
N GLN A 214 -13.15 -17.58 -15.45
CA GLN A 214 -12.91 -17.66 -14.01
C GLN A 214 -11.93 -16.58 -13.54
N LYS A 215 -10.87 -16.29 -14.29
CA LYS A 215 -9.97 -15.16 -14.00
C LYS A 215 -10.70 -13.82 -14.06
N LYS A 216 -11.57 -13.64 -15.04
CA LYS A 216 -12.39 -12.43 -15.18
C LYS A 216 -13.39 -12.32 -14.01
N PHE A 217 -14.00 -13.43 -13.61
CA PHE A 217 -14.90 -13.50 -12.47
C PHE A 217 -14.17 -13.14 -11.17
N LEU A 218 -13.01 -13.76 -10.91
CA LEU A 218 -12.17 -13.46 -9.74
C LEU A 218 -11.80 -11.97 -9.66
N LYS A 219 -11.51 -11.36 -10.81
CA LYS A 219 -11.10 -9.95 -10.87
C LYS A 219 -12.24 -8.95 -10.66
N PHE A 220 -13.46 -9.28 -11.08
CA PHE A 220 -14.53 -8.28 -11.22
C PHE A 220 -15.84 -8.64 -10.52
N LYS A 221 -16.00 -9.86 -10.00
CA LYS A 221 -17.27 -10.37 -9.48
C LYS A 221 -17.17 -11.18 -8.19
N THR A 222 -15.99 -11.61 -7.78
CA THR A 222 -15.84 -12.41 -6.55
C THR A 222 -16.07 -11.61 -5.27
N PHE A 223 -15.65 -10.35 -5.22
CA PHE A 223 -15.73 -9.49 -4.03
C PHE A 223 -16.65 -8.29 -4.27
#